data_AF-A0A958IX38-F1
#
_entry.id   AF-A0A958IX38-F1
#
_cell.length_a   1.000
_cell.length_b   1.000
_cell.length_c   1.000
_cell.angle_alpha   90.00
_cell.angle_beta   90.00
_cell.angle_gamma   90.00
#
_symmetry.space_group_name_H-M   'P 1'
#
loop_
_entity.id
_entity.type
_entity.pdbx_description
1 polymer ?
#
loop_
_entity_poly.entity_id
_entity_poly.type
_entity_poly.pdbx_seq_one_letter_code
_entity_poly.pdbx_strand_id
1 'polypeptide(L)'
;YWMTHFDGWEDTWASFDNYTLAAFKAVSGLNARTDLKLGDFSDPNFLQWVDFRIRTLTEFMKEVAENGRAVNPDFITIAEIYPGIEDSAVRVGADVYEMYRVVDVIAHEYSAGGYKSADRQPADWFAFMTGMYAFRAFAEGKASWMLTYSWENHEKIKASDAMENLMMAQLMAGANCWDAATHVMSRSNDYAARKRI
;
A
#
# COMPACT_ATOMS: atom_id res chain seq x y z
N TYR A 1 5.12 -2.33 8.05
CA TYR A 1 6.38 -2.81 7.46
C TYR A 1 7.00 -3.98 8.22
N TRP A 2 7.31 -3.89 9.53
CA TRP A 2 7.95 -5.02 10.24
C TRP A 2 7.09 -6.27 10.37
N MET A 3 5.76 -6.15 10.43
CA MET A 3 4.87 -7.32 10.54
C MET A 3 5.01 -8.28 9.36
N THR A 4 5.19 -7.79 8.14
CA THR A 4 5.22 -8.62 6.92
C THR A 4 6.49 -9.47 6.78
N HIS A 5 7.44 -9.32 7.71
CA HIS A 5 8.70 -10.06 7.75
C HIS A 5 8.68 -11.23 8.75
N PHE A 6 7.57 -11.46 9.44
CA PHE A 6 7.40 -12.60 10.34
C PHE A 6 6.47 -13.64 9.72
N ASP A 7 6.86 -14.91 9.81
CA ASP A 7 6.02 -16.01 9.35
C ASP A 7 4.63 -15.97 10.02
N GLY A 8 3.59 -16.09 9.21
CA GLY A 8 2.20 -16.12 9.66
C GLY A 8 1.57 -14.75 9.90
N TRP A 9 2.24 -13.65 9.53
CA TRP A 9 1.64 -12.31 9.58
C TRP A 9 0.35 -12.22 8.76
N GLU A 10 0.24 -13.03 7.70
CA GLU A 10 -0.94 -13.17 6.86
C GLU A 10 -2.16 -13.65 7.64
N ASP A 11 -1.97 -14.29 8.79
CA ASP A 11 -3.05 -14.74 9.67
C ASP A 11 -3.27 -13.78 10.85
N THR A 12 -2.55 -12.65 10.89
CA THR A 12 -2.62 -11.68 11.99
C THR A 12 -3.52 -10.49 11.66
N TRP A 13 -4.17 -9.97 12.71
CA TRP A 13 -5.11 -8.84 12.64
C TRP A 13 -4.74 -7.75 13.64
N ALA A 14 -3.45 -7.50 13.77
CA ALA A 14 -2.84 -6.59 14.74
C ALA A 14 -3.43 -5.16 14.70
N SER A 15 -3.28 -4.36 15.77
CA SER A 15 -2.61 -4.67 17.04
C SER A 15 -3.55 -5.19 18.13
N PHE A 16 -3.04 -6.04 19.03
CA PHE A 16 -3.76 -6.57 20.22
C PHE A 16 -3.10 -6.15 21.54
N ASP A 17 -2.31 -5.08 21.51
CA ASP A 17 -1.80 -4.46 22.73
C ASP A 17 -2.94 -3.88 23.59
N ASN A 18 -2.64 -3.63 24.86
CA ASN A 18 -3.67 -3.23 25.83
C ASN A 18 -4.32 -1.88 25.48
N TYR A 19 -3.62 -0.97 24.80
CA TYR A 19 -4.17 0.34 24.41
C TYR A 19 -5.13 0.20 23.24
N THR A 20 -4.74 -0.55 22.20
CA THR A 20 -5.62 -0.81 21.06
C THR A 20 -6.90 -1.53 21.50
N LEU A 21 -6.79 -2.52 22.39
CA LEU A 21 -7.94 -3.24 22.94
C LEU A 21 -8.85 -2.34 23.78
N ALA A 22 -8.27 -1.47 24.62
CA ALA A 22 -9.04 -0.52 25.41
C ALA A 22 -9.76 0.50 24.51
N ALA A 23 -9.09 1.01 23.47
CA ALA A 23 -9.67 1.95 22.52
C ALA A 23 -10.83 1.32 21.74
N PHE A 24 -10.65 0.10 21.22
CA PHE A 24 -11.72 -0.62 20.54
C PHE A 24 -12.91 -0.87 21.46
N LYS A 25 -12.67 -1.39 22.67
CA LYS A 25 -13.72 -1.64 23.65
C LYS A 25 -14.47 -0.36 24.02
N ALA A 26 -13.78 0.78 24.11
CA ALA A 26 -14.42 2.06 24.41
C ALA A 26 -15.40 2.49 23.31
N VAL A 27 -15.10 2.20 22.04
CA VAL A 27 -15.97 2.60 20.92
C VAL A 27 -17.05 1.59 20.55
N SER A 28 -16.81 0.28 20.74
CA SER A 28 -17.73 -0.78 20.33
C SER A 28 -18.41 -1.52 21.50
N GLY A 29 -17.86 -1.42 22.70
CA GLY A 29 -18.24 -2.26 23.84
C GLY A 29 -17.70 -3.70 23.79
N LEU A 30 -17.03 -4.09 22.69
CA LEU A 30 -16.57 -5.46 22.44
C LEU A 30 -15.15 -5.70 22.95
N ASN A 31 -14.88 -6.93 23.38
CA ASN A 31 -13.53 -7.42 23.63
C ASN A 31 -12.99 -8.16 22.39
N ALA A 32 -12.04 -7.56 21.69
CA ALA A 32 -11.50 -8.14 20.46
C ALA A 32 -10.79 -9.49 20.64
N ARG A 33 -10.48 -9.92 21.87
CA ARG A 33 -9.88 -11.25 22.12
C ARG A 33 -10.91 -12.37 22.23
N THR A 34 -12.18 -12.06 22.50
CA THR A 34 -13.19 -13.08 22.85
C THR A 34 -14.47 -12.95 22.06
N ASP A 35 -14.81 -11.74 21.61
CA ASP A 35 -16.15 -11.44 21.09
C ASP A 35 -16.20 -11.41 19.56
N LEU A 36 -15.10 -11.79 18.90
CA LEU A 36 -14.98 -11.79 17.45
C LEU A 36 -14.13 -12.94 16.93
N LYS A 37 -14.45 -13.38 15.71
CA LYS A 37 -13.76 -14.43 14.97
C LYS A 37 -12.92 -13.81 13.86
N LEU A 38 -11.62 -13.70 14.12
CA LEU A 38 -10.66 -13.10 13.21
C LEU A 38 -10.65 -13.78 11.84
N GLY A 39 -10.67 -12.98 10.78
CA GLY A 39 -10.69 -13.43 9.39
C GLY A 39 -12.06 -13.91 8.88
N ASP A 40 -13.09 -13.94 9.73
CA ASP A 40 -14.45 -14.29 9.32
C ASP A 40 -15.24 -13.04 8.92
N PHE A 41 -15.24 -12.70 7.63
CA PHE A 41 -15.99 -11.55 7.10
C PHE A 41 -17.52 -11.67 7.24
N SER A 42 -18.05 -12.82 7.66
CA SER A 42 -19.47 -12.96 8.02
C SER A 42 -19.77 -12.58 9.46
N ASP A 43 -18.75 -12.43 10.32
CA ASP A 43 -18.89 -11.98 11.69
C ASP A 43 -19.00 -10.44 11.75
N PRO A 44 -20.16 -9.87 12.13
CA PRO A 44 -20.33 -8.42 12.21
C PRO A 44 -19.42 -7.76 13.27
N ASN A 45 -19.00 -8.49 14.30
CA ASN A 45 -18.07 -7.96 15.30
C ASN A 45 -16.66 -7.87 14.74
N PHE A 46 -16.27 -8.80 13.87
CA PHE A 46 -15.00 -8.73 13.15
C PHE A 46 -14.98 -7.58 12.14
N LEU A 47 -16.09 -7.33 11.43
CA LEU A 47 -16.19 -6.17 10.53
C LEU A 47 -16.02 -4.83 11.30
N GLN A 48 -16.53 -4.73 12.53
CA GLN A 48 -16.27 -3.57 13.39
C GLN A 48 -14.79 -3.44 13.77
N TRP A 49 -14.08 -4.54 13.96
CA TRP A 49 -12.63 -4.53 14.19
C TRP A 49 -11.84 -4.05 12.97
N VAL A 50 -12.25 -4.45 11.77
CA VAL A 50 -11.67 -3.96 10.51
C VAL A 50 -11.90 -2.46 10.36
N ASP A 51 -13.15 -2.00 10.48
CA ASP A 51 -13.50 -0.57 10.40
C ASP A 51 -12.74 0.28 11.42
N PHE A 52 -12.71 -0.17 12.68
CA PHE A 52 -11.98 0.51 13.75
C PHE A 52 -10.52 0.74 13.38
N ARG A 53 -9.82 -0.27 12.85
CA ARG A 53 -8.39 -0.16 12.52
C ARG A 53 -8.15 0.77 11.33
N ILE A 54 -8.95 0.64 10.27
CA ILE A 54 -8.87 1.52 9.09
C ILE A 54 -9.11 2.98 9.48
N ARG A 55 -10.18 3.22 10.26
CA ARG A 55 -10.51 4.56 10.75
C ARG A 55 -9.39 5.12 11.63
N THR A 56 -8.87 4.34 12.57
CA THR A 56 -7.82 4.79 13.49
C THR A 56 -6.57 5.25 12.74
N LEU A 57 -6.11 4.48 11.73
CA LEU A 57 -4.93 4.84 10.95
C LEU A 57 -5.19 6.04 10.03
N THR A 58 -6.39 6.14 9.45
CA THR A 58 -6.80 7.28 8.63
C THR A 58 -6.89 8.57 9.47
N GLU A 59 -7.49 8.51 10.66
CA GLU A 59 -7.60 9.64 11.58
C GLU A 59 -6.23 10.08 12.10
N PHE A 60 -5.32 9.15 12.37
CA PHE A 60 -3.94 9.48 12.72
C PHE A 60 -3.22 10.27 11.62
N MET A 61 -3.33 9.84 10.35
CA MET A 61 -2.72 10.56 9.23
C MET A 61 -3.36 11.93 9.00
N LYS A 62 -4.68 12.04 9.23
CA LYS A 62 -5.38 13.33 9.23
C LYS A 62 -4.81 14.26 10.30
N GLU A 63 -4.65 13.80 11.53
CA GLU A 63 -4.10 14.57 12.63
C GLU A 63 -2.66 15.03 12.32
N VAL A 64 -1.83 14.17 11.74
CA VAL A 64 -0.48 14.54 11.27
C VAL A 64 -0.53 15.67 10.25
N ALA A 65 -1.43 15.60 9.26
CA ALA A 65 -1.59 16.64 8.26
C ALA A 65 -2.06 17.98 8.88
N GLU A 66 -3.05 17.94 9.76
CA GLU A 66 -3.61 19.12 10.42
C GLU A 66 -2.57 19.80 11.32
N ASN A 67 -1.85 19.03 12.15
CA ASN A 67 -0.80 19.54 13.02
C ASN A 67 0.38 20.11 12.22
N GLY A 68 0.79 19.43 11.14
CA GLY A 68 1.84 19.92 10.25
C GLY A 68 1.45 21.26 9.61
N ARG A 69 0.22 21.37 9.12
CA ARG A 69 -0.31 22.60 8.49
C ARG A 69 -0.55 23.75 9.46
N ALA A 70 -0.84 23.45 10.73
CA ALA A 70 -0.92 24.46 11.77
C ALA A 70 0.42 25.18 12.02
N VAL A 71 1.54 24.51 11.75
CA VAL A 71 2.89 25.09 11.83
C VAL A 71 3.35 25.66 10.50
N ASN A 72 3.11 24.95 9.40
CA ASN A 72 3.47 25.36 8.05
C ASN A 72 2.32 25.06 7.07
N PRO A 73 1.58 26.09 6.57
CA PRO A 73 0.46 25.88 5.65
C PRO A 73 0.80 25.08 4.37
N ASP A 74 2.07 25.08 3.94
CA ASP A 74 2.54 24.34 2.76
C ASP A 74 2.95 22.89 3.07
N PHE A 75 2.71 22.40 4.30
CA PHE A 75 3.02 21.03 4.69
C PHE A 75 2.17 20.03 3.91
N ILE A 76 2.86 19.09 3.25
CA ILE A 76 2.26 18.00 2.48
C ILE A 76 2.49 16.65 3.15
N THR A 77 1.51 15.75 3.04
CA THR A 77 1.64 14.36 3.50
C THR A 77 1.72 13.40 2.33
N ILE A 78 2.75 12.55 2.35
CA ILE A 78 2.94 11.44 1.42
C ILE A 78 2.92 10.15 2.23
N ALA A 79 1.90 9.32 2.02
CA ALA A 79 1.81 8.01 2.67
C ALA A 79 2.39 6.92 1.76
N GLU A 80 3.28 6.10 2.30
CA GLU A 80 3.67 4.84 1.69
C GLU A 80 2.69 3.75 2.15
N ILE A 81 2.09 3.02 1.21
CA ILE A 81 1.10 1.98 1.54
C ILE A 81 1.46 0.66 0.85
N TYR A 82 1.55 -0.36 1.68
CA TYR A 82 1.59 -1.77 1.33
C TYR A 82 0.56 -2.49 2.21
N PRO A 83 -0.33 -3.35 1.68
CA PRO A 83 -0.71 -3.59 0.28
C PRO A 83 -2.10 -3.00 -0.09
N GLY A 84 -2.29 -2.72 -1.39
CA GLY A 84 -3.30 -1.83 -1.98
C GLY A 84 -4.80 -2.04 -1.68
N ILE A 85 -5.53 -2.79 -2.54
CA ILE A 85 -7.02 -2.76 -2.67
C ILE A 85 -7.70 -4.14 -2.56
N GLU A 86 -7.02 -5.07 -1.91
CA GLU A 86 -7.46 -6.46 -1.76
C GLU A 86 -7.66 -6.80 -0.28
N ASP A 87 -7.86 -8.07 0.05
CA ASP A 87 -7.98 -8.57 1.44
C ASP A 87 -6.81 -8.12 2.34
N SER A 88 -5.66 -7.88 1.72
CA SER A 88 -4.45 -7.45 2.39
C SER A 88 -4.55 -6.00 2.90
N ALA A 89 -5.37 -5.13 2.29
CA ALA A 89 -5.63 -3.75 2.74
C ALA A 89 -6.36 -3.72 4.08
N VAL A 90 -7.42 -4.53 4.21
CA VAL A 90 -8.18 -4.68 5.46
C VAL A 90 -7.37 -5.41 6.52
N ARG A 91 -6.44 -6.29 6.14
CA ARG A 91 -5.54 -6.97 7.09
C ARG A 91 -4.57 -6.02 7.76
N VAL A 92 -3.87 -5.19 6.99
CA VAL A 92 -2.93 -4.20 7.53
C VAL A 92 -3.62 -2.95 8.08
N GLY A 93 -4.90 -2.73 7.73
CA GLY A 93 -5.69 -1.59 8.17
C GLY A 93 -5.43 -0.29 7.38
N ALA A 94 -4.81 -0.39 6.21
CA ALA A 94 -4.43 0.78 5.39
C ALA A 94 -5.19 0.75 4.06
N ASP A 95 -6.47 1.13 4.12
CA ASP A 95 -7.29 1.26 2.92
C ASP A 95 -6.92 2.54 2.15
N VAL A 96 -6.52 2.37 0.88
CA VAL A 96 -6.07 3.48 0.03
C VAL A 96 -7.19 4.47 -0.30
N TYR A 97 -8.45 4.01 -0.37
CA TYR A 97 -9.59 4.85 -0.73
C TYR A 97 -9.88 5.85 0.40
N GLU A 98 -9.97 5.38 1.64
CA GLU A 98 -10.11 6.25 2.81
C GLU A 98 -8.86 7.13 3.02
N MET A 99 -7.66 6.58 2.85
CA MET A 99 -6.42 7.33 3.09
C MET A 99 -6.26 8.52 2.14
N TYR A 100 -6.65 8.39 0.86
CA TYR A 100 -6.60 9.50 -0.10
C TYR A 100 -7.42 10.72 0.35
N ARG A 101 -8.39 10.56 1.24
CA ARG A 101 -9.21 11.68 1.74
C ARG A 101 -8.41 12.59 2.68
N VAL A 102 -7.38 12.07 3.32
CA VAL A 102 -6.66 12.76 4.40
C VAL A 102 -5.18 13.02 4.08
N VAL A 103 -4.61 12.35 3.08
CA VAL A 103 -3.24 12.61 2.60
C VAL A 103 -3.21 13.31 1.25
N ASP A 104 -2.13 14.02 0.95
CA ASP A 104 -1.96 14.72 -0.33
C ASP A 104 -1.55 13.78 -1.46
N VAL A 105 -0.74 12.77 -1.15
CA VAL A 105 -0.21 11.80 -2.11
C VAL A 105 -0.08 10.43 -1.46
N ILE A 106 -0.30 9.37 -2.26
CA ILE A 106 0.06 8.00 -1.87
C ILE A 106 1.14 7.46 -2.80
N ALA A 107 2.16 6.86 -2.20
CA ALA A 107 3.17 6.05 -2.85
C ALA A 107 2.84 4.56 -2.59
N HIS A 108 2.37 3.88 -3.63
CA HIS A 108 1.88 2.51 -3.58
C HIS A 108 3.03 1.53 -3.77
N GLU A 109 3.30 0.73 -2.75
CA GLU A 109 4.04 -0.53 -2.93
C GLU A 109 3.01 -1.62 -3.20
N TYR A 110 2.69 -1.82 -4.48
CA TYR A 110 1.69 -2.77 -4.93
C TYR A 110 2.31 -3.80 -5.86
N SER A 111 2.01 -5.07 -5.59
CA SER A 111 2.34 -6.18 -6.48
C SER A 111 1.11 -7.06 -6.64
N ALA A 112 0.62 -7.18 -7.87
CA ALA A 112 -0.31 -8.23 -8.24
C ALA A 112 0.46 -9.33 -8.96
N GLY A 113 0.52 -10.53 -8.37
CA GLY A 113 1.30 -11.64 -8.91
C GLY A 113 2.81 -11.41 -8.79
N GLY A 114 3.57 -11.63 -9.87
CA GLY A 114 5.01 -11.41 -9.91
C GLY A 114 5.44 -10.08 -9.29
N TYR A 115 6.33 -10.15 -8.30
CA TYR A 115 6.72 -8.98 -7.51
C TYR A 115 7.51 -7.97 -8.36
N LYS A 116 8.41 -8.46 -9.22
CA LYS A 116 9.20 -7.64 -10.14
C LYS A 116 8.60 -7.65 -11.54
N SER A 117 8.86 -6.60 -12.32
CA SER A 117 8.48 -6.54 -13.75
C SER A 117 8.95 -7.77 -14.53
N ALA A 118 10.19 -8.22 -14.27
CA ALA A 118 10.78 -9.39 -14.90
C ALA A 118 10.14 -10.73 -14.48
N ASP A 119 9.42 -10.80 -13.36
CA ASP A 119 8.72 -11.99 -12.89
C ASP A 119 7.31 -12.13 -13.51
N ARG A 120 6.71 -11.00 -13.91
CA ARG A 120 5.29 -10.93 -14.23
C ARG A 120 4.92 -11.70 -15.49
N GLN A 121 3.94 -12.57 -15.35
CA GLN A 121 3.22 -13.20 -16.45
C GLN A 121 2.10 -12.27 -16.97
N PRO A 122 1.49 -12.55 -18.15
CA PRO A 122 0.44 -11.69 -18.70
C PRO A 122 -0.74 -11.45 -17.75
N ALA A 123 -1.13 -12.44 -16.95
CA ALA A 123 -2.19 -12.29 -15.95
C ALA A 123 -1.79 -11.34 -14.80
N ASP A 124 -0.52 -11.41 -14.36
CA ASP A 124 0.02 -10.50 -13.34
C ASP A 124 0.02 -9.06 -13.84
N TRP A 125 0.40 -8.84 -15.10
CA TRP A 125 0.32 -7.53 -15.74
C TRP A 125 -1.11 -6.99 -15.78
N PHE A 126 -2.08 -7.83 -16.14
CA PHE A 126 -3.48 -7.42 -16.16
C PHE A 126 -3.98 -7.02 -14.76
N ALA A 127 -3.69 -7.83 -13.74
CA ALA A 127 -4.07 -7.54 -12.36
C ALA A 127 -3.37 -6.27 -11.85
N PHE A 128 -2.07 -6.13 -12.11
CA PHE A 128 -1.27 -4.97 -11.71
C PHE A 128 -1.81 -3.67 -12.33
N MET A 129 -2.10 -3.68 -13.63
CA MET A 129 -2.71 -2.54 -14.33
C MET A 129 -4.10 -2.21 -13.76
N THR A 130 -4.93 -3.21 -13.51
CA THR A 130 -6.26 -3.02 -12.92
C THR A 130 -6.17 -2.34 -11.55
N GLY A 131 -5.24 -2.77 -10.70
CA GLY A 131 -5.00 -2.13 -9.42
C GLY A 131 -4.53 -0.68 -9.55
N MET A 132 -3.60 -0.40 -10.47
CA MET A 132 -3.16 0.98 -10.72
C MET A 132 -4.29 1.88 -11.21
N TYR A 133 -5.16 1.40 -12.11
CA TYR A 133 -6.32 2.18 -12.55
C TYR A 133 -7.30 2.47 -11.40
N ALA A 134 -7.51 1.53 -10.48
CA ALA A 134 -8.29 1.77 -9.29
C ALA A 134 -7.64 2.82 -8.38
N PHE A 135 -6.33 2.74 -8.12
CA PHE A 135 -5.62 3.78 -7.34
C PHE A 135 -5.75 5.17 -7.97
N ARG A 136 -5.70 5.26 -9.30
CA ARG A 136 -5.89 6.51 -10.02
C ARG A 136 -7.30 7.04 -9.93
N ALA A 137 -8.31 6.17 -9.97
CA ALA A 137 -9.69 6.57 -9.73
C ALA A 137 -9.87 7.13 -8.32
N PHE A 138 -9.29 6.49 -7.31
CA PHE A 138 -9.38 6.93 -5.91
C PHE A 138 -8.62 8.22 -5.61
N ALA A 139 -7.55 8.50 -6.36
CA ALA A 139 -6.74 9.70 -6.17
C ALA A 139 -7.46 11.00 -6.56
N GLU A 140 -8.54 10.94 -7.37
CA GLU A 140 -9.36 12.10 -7.79
C GLU A 140 -8.54 13.34 -8.22
N GLY A 141 -7.48 13.13 -9.01
CA GLY A 141 -6.61 14.20 -9.52
C GLY A 141 -5.36 14.48 -8.68
N LYS A 142 -5.23 13.89 -7.48
CA LYS A 142 -3.97 13.86 -6.73
C LYS A 142 -2.92 13.04 -7.47
N ALA A 143 -1.64 13.22 -7.12
CA ALA A 143 -0.59 12.34 -7.61
C ALA A 143 -0.69 10.94 -6.99
N SER A 144 -0.33 9.91 -7.76
CA SER A 144 -0.14 8.55 -7.27
C SER A 144 1.22 8.07 -7.72
N TRP A 145 2.05 7.60 -6.80
CA TRP A 145 3.37 7.06 -7.12
C TRP A 145 3.36 5.55 -7.01
N MET A 146 4.09 4.87 -7.88
CA MET A 146 4.27 3.42 -7.83
C MET A 146 5.69 3.11 -7.37
N LEU A 147 5.82 2.61 -6.15
CA LEU A 147 7.07 2.11 -5.58
C LEU A 147 7.26 0.66 -6.02
N THR A 148 8.09 0.45 -7.03
CA THR A 148 8.16 -0.84 -7.72
C THR A 148 9.58 -1.27 -8.03
N TYR A 149 9.70 -2.55 -8.38
CA TYR A 149 10.96 -3.19 -8.72
C TYR A 149 10.85 -3.80 -10.12
N SER A 150 11.78 -3.46 -10.99
CA SER A 150 11.80 -3.96 -12.36
C SER A 150 12.47 -5.32 -12.48
N TRP A 151 13.65 -5.46 -11.90
CA TRP A 151 14.56 -6.56 -12.22
C TRP A 151 15.50 -6.82 -11.04
N GLU A 152 15.76 -8.09 -10.74
CA GLU A 152 16.87 -8.51 -9.89
C GLU A 152 17.05 -10.03 -10.07
N ASN A 153 18.28 -10.47 -10.37
CA ASN A 153 18.66 -11.88 -10.53
C ASN A 153 17.99 -12.62 -11.71
N HIS A 154 17.74 -11.95 -12.85
CA HIS A 154 17.22 -12.60 -14.06
C HIS A 154 18.25 -12.65 -15.20
N GLU A 155 18.88 -13.80 -15.41
CA GLU A 155 19.92 -13.95 -16.45
C GLU A 155 19.39 -13.80 -17.89
N LYS A 156 18.12 -14.13 -18.12
CA LYS A 156 17.52 -14.18 -19.47
C LYS A 156 16.78 -12.91 -19.88
N ILE A 157 16.61 -11.96 -18.95
CA ILE A 157 15.87 -10.73 -19.18
C ILE A 157 16.85 -9.57 -18.98
N LYS A 158 16.89 -8.63 -19.92
CA LYS A 158 17.70 -7.43 -19.74
C LYS A 158 17.01 -6.50 -18.74
N ALA A 159 17.77 -5.95 -17.79
CA ALA A 159 17.27 -4.97 -16.84
C ALA A 159 16.57 -3.80 -17.53
N SER A 160 17.15 -3.26 -18.61
CA SER A 160 16.56 -2.17 -19.40
C SER A 160 15.14 -2.49 -19.90
N ASP A 161 14.92 -3.70 -20.41
CA ASP A 161 13.65 -4.10 -21.02
C ASP A 161 12.56 -4.21 -19.93
N ALA A 162 12.93 -4.77 -18.77
CA ALA A 162 12.03 -4.87 -17.62
C ALA A 162 11.68 -3.48 -17.03
N MET A 163 12.66 -2.57 -16.97
CA MET A 163 12.45 -1.19 -16.53
C MET A 163 11.54 -0.41 -17.48
N GLU A 164 11.79 -0.47 -18.79
CA GLU A 164 10.98 0.23 -19.79
C GLU A 164 9.54 -0.27 -19.81
N ASN A 165 9.33 -1.59 -19.73
CA ASN A 165 7.99 -2.16 -19.68
C ASN A 165 7.22 -1.73 -18.42
N LEU A 166 7.88 -1.71 -17.26
CA LEU A 166 7.28 -1.26 -15.99
C LEU A 166 6.86 0.21 -16.06
N MET A 167 7.74 1.05 -16.60
CA MET A 167 7.51 2.50 -16.71
C MET A 167 6.40 2.81 -17.70
N MET A 168 6.38 2.12 -18.85
CA MET A 168 5.27 2.23 -19.80
C MET A 168 3.94 1.87 -19.14
N ALA A 169 3.87 0.75 -18.41
CA ALA A 169 2.65 0.32 -17.72
C ALA A 169 2.15 1.38 -16.72
N GLN A 170 3.04 1.93 -15.90
CA GLN A 170 2.71 2.94 -14.90
C GLN A 170 2.27 4.27 -15.51
N LEU A 171 2.98 4.75 -16.54
CA LEU A 171 2.62 5.97 -17.27
C LEU A 171 1.26 5.82 -17.96
N MET A 172 1.00 4.67 -18.59
CA MET A 172 -0.28 4.39 -19.23
C MET A 172 -1.43 4.31 -18.22
N ALA A 173 -1.17 3.81 -17.02
CA ALA A 173 -2.14 3.85 -15.94
C ALA A 173 -2.37 5.26 -15.39
N GLY A 174 -1.47 6.22 -15.66
CA GLY A 174 -1.53 7.59 -15.18
C GLY A 174 -0.86 7.81 -13.82
N ALA A 175 0.05 6.91 -13.42
CA ALA A 175 0.80 6.99 -12.17
C ALA A 175 2.24 7.53 -12.40
N ASN A 176 2.77 8.19 -11.38
CA ASN A 176 4.18 8.57 -11.32
C ASN A 176 5.02 7.32 -11.03
N CYS A 177 6.17 7.25 -11.68
CA CYS A 177 6.96 6.03 -11.71
C CYS A 177 8.14 6.10 -10.75
N TRP A 178 8.37 5.03 -9.99
CA TRP A 178 9.59 4.82 -9.23
C TRP A 178 10.06 3.36 -9.34
N ASP A 179 11.31 3.21 -9.79
CA ASP A 179 12.01 1.92 -9.84
C ASP A 179 13.30 1.98 -9.02
N ALA A 180 13.58 0.90 -8.30
CA ALA A 180 14.82 0.68 -7.57
C ALA A 180 15.43 -0.69 -7.88
N ALA A 181 16.75 -0.82 -7.70
CA ALA A 181 17.46 -2.06 -8.01
C ALA A 181 17.06 -3.22 -7.09
N THR A 182 16.75 -2.93 -5.82
CA THR A 182 16.38 -3.92 -4.80
C THR A 182 15.42 -3.28 -3.79
N HIS A 183 14.90 -4.10 -2.87
CA HIS A 183 14.08 -3.69 -1.71
C HIS A 183 14.76 -2.67 -0.77
N VAL A 184 16.07 -2.42 -0.93
CA VAL A 184 16.77 -1.34 -0.21
C VAL A 184 16.39 0.04 -0.78
N MET A 185 15.55 0.09 -1.83
CA MET A 185 14.97 1.30 -2.41
C MET A 185 16.02 2.34 -2.84
N SER A 186 17.20 1.84 -3.22
CA SER A 186 18.33 2.65 -3.67
C SER A 186 18.89 2.10 -4.99
N ARG A 187 19.60 2.96 -5.71
CA ARG A 187 20.22 2.67 -7.02
C ARG A 187 19.19 2.35 -8.11
N SER A 188 19.69 2.03 -9.29
CA SER A 188 18.90 1.60 -10.44
C SER A 188 19.56 0.38 -11.07
N ASN A 189 18.75 -0.53 -11.63
CA ASN A 189 19.25 -1.70 -12.34
C ASN A 189 20.02 -1.33 -13.62
N ASP A 190 19.64 -0.22 -14.26
CA ASP A 190 20.32 0.33 -15.42
C ASP A 190 20.18 1.86 -15.43
N TYR A 191 21.26 2.58 -15.09
CA TYR A 191 21.28 4.04 -15.09
C TYR A 191 21.13 4.67 -16.48
N ALA A 192 21.56 3.98 -17.53
CA ALA A 192 21.41 4.48 -18.89
C ALA A 192 19.94 4.41 -19.31
N ALA A 193 19.26 3.29 -19.01
CA ALA A 193 17.82 3.16 -19.20
C ALA A 193 17.07 4.23 -18.38
N ARG A 194 17.35 4.36 -17.08
CA ARG A 194 16.74 5.36 -16.18
C ARG A 194 16.87 6.81 -16.66
N LYS A 195 17.92 7.14 -17.41
CA LYS A 195 18.11 8.49 -17.95
C LYS A 195 17.28 8.75 -19.21
N ARG A 196 16.88 7.70 -19.94
CA ARG A 196 16.09 7.81 -21.18
C ARG A 196 14.59 7.94 -20.90
N ILE A 197 14.12 7.21 -19.91
CA ILE A 197 12.74 7.23 -19.39
C ILE A 197 12.56 8.39 -18.40
#